data_AF-A0A7Z9QHZ1-F1
#
_entry.id   AF-A0A7Z9QHZ1-F1
#
_cell.length_a   1.000
_cell.length_b   1.000
_cell.length_c   1.000
_cell.angle_alpha   90.00
_cell.angle_beta   90.00
_cell.angle_gamma   90.00
#
_symmetry.space_group_name_H-M   'P 1'
#
loop_
_entity.id
_entity.type
_entity.pdbx_description
1 polymer ?
#
loop_
_entity_poly.entity_id
_entity_poly.type
_entity_poly.pdbx_seq_one_letter_code
_entity_poly.pdbx_strand_id
1 'polypeptide(L)'
;MQKYLKLLIFFLVGCSDFGTNPKEEVVLDDVSFAEDIQPMLNASCINCHGNKGRLSVRTYDNLMKGTSNNGPVVIPNNGVGSFIVKKLKGNASGDRMPPEPANPWDDSKIEIIIKWIDQGAKNN
;
A
#
# COMPACT_ATOMS: atom_id res chain seq x y z
N MET A 1 -30.32 -57.99 -36.59
CA MET A 1 -30.22 -56.83 -37.51
C MET A 1 -30.82 -55.62 -36.80
N GLN A 2 -30.02 -54.81 -36.11
CA GLN A 2 -30.50 -53.67 -35.32
C GLN A 2 -29.78 -52.42 -35.83
N LYS A 3 -30.58 -51.49 -36.36
CA LYS A 3 -30.17 -50.31 -37.12
C LYS A 3 -29.45 -49.31 -36.20
N TYR A 4 -28.26 -48.88 -36.60
CA TYR A 4 -27.51 -47.81 -35.94
C TYR A 4 -28.10 -46.45 -36.33
N LEU A 5 -28.75 -45.78 -35.39
CA LEU A 5 -29.07 -44.35 -35.48
C LEU A 5 -27.86 -43.57 -34.93
N LYS A 6 -27.00 -43.09 -35.82
CA LYS A 6 -25.88 -42.19 -35.48
C LYS A 6 -26.45 -40.84 -35.07
N LEU A 7 -26.46 -40.55 -33.77
CA LEU A 7 -26.70 -39.21 -33.23
C LEU A 7 -25.40 -38.40 -33.38
N LEU A 8 -25.39 -37.46 -34.32
CA LEU A 8 -24.33 -36.45 -34.45
C LEU A 8 -24.47 -35.45 -33.30
N ILE A 9 -23.65 -35.62 -32.25
CA ILE A 9 -23.48 -34.61 -31.21
C ILE A 9 -22.42 -33.62 -31.71
N PHE A 10 -22.88 -32.46 -32.20
CA PHE A 10 -22.04 -31.28 -32.35
C PHE A 10 -21.70 -30.76 -30.94
N PHE A 11 -20.54 -31.14 -30.41
CA PHE A 11 -19.96 -30.47 -29.24
C PHE A 11 -19.45 -29.10 -29.69
N LEU A 12 -20.29 -28.08 -29.53
CA LEU A 12 -19.82 -26.69 -29.46
C LEU A 12 -19.04 -26.55 -28.15
N VAL A 13 -17.72 -26.70 -28.24
CA VAL A 13 -16.80 -26.28 -27.18
C VAL A 13 -16.82 -24.75 -27.17
N GLY A 14 -17.77 -24.20 -26.42
CA GLY A 14 -17.71 -22.81 -26.01
C GLY A 14 -16.53 -22.66 -25.04
N CYS A 15 -15.51 -21.91 -25.43
CA CYS A 15 -14.52 -21.40 -24.50
C CYS A 15 -15.24 -20.47 -23.54
N SER A 16 -15.57 -20.97 -22.35
CA SER A 16 -15.88 -20.14 -21.21
C SER A 16 -14.60 -19.38 -20.87
N ASP A 17 -14.49 -18.15 -21.34
CA ASP A 17 -13.51 -17.19 -20.86
C ASP A 17 -13.87 -16.91 -19.39
N PHE A 18 -13.32 -17.72 -18.48
CA PHE A 18 -13.39 -17.46 -17.05
C PHE A 18 -12.55 -16.19 -16.84
N GLY A 19 -13.22 -15.05 -16.88
CA GLY A 19 -12.68 -13.73 -16.61
C GLY A 19 -12.23 -13.59 -15.16
N THR A 20 -11.19 -14.34 -14.78
CA THR A 20 -10.31 -13.97 -13.70
C THR A 20 -9.33 -12.97 -14.30
N ASN A 21 -9.74 -11.71 -14.44
CA ASN A 21 -8.74 -10.64 -14.52
C ASN A 21 -8.14 -10.56 -13.12
N PRO A 22 -6.93 -11.08 -12.87
CA PRO A 22 -6.31 -10.90 -11.57
C PRO A 22 -6.18 -9.39 -11.40
N LYS A 23 -6.54 -8.85 -10.22
CA LYS A 23 -6.08 -7.49 -9.88
C LYS A 23 -4.56 -7.56 -10.03
N GLU A 24 -4.04 -6.83 -11.01
CA GLU A 24 -2.61 -6.77 -11.28
C GLU A 24 -1.95 -6.19 -10.02
N GLU A 25 -1.47 -7.11 -9.17
CA GLU A 25 -0.82 -6.79 -7.92
C GLU A 25 0.57 -6.31 -8.31
N VAL A 26 0.78 -5.00 -8.24
CA VAL A 26 2.09 -4.41 -8.52
C VAL A 26 3.01 -4.81 -7.37
N VAL A 27 3.69 -5.95 -7.53
CA VAL A 27 4.70 -6.42 -6.58
C VAL A 27 6.00 -5.68 -6.90
N LEU A 28 6.21 -4.52 -6.27
CA LEU A 28 7.49 -3.81 -6.33
C LEU A 28 8.54 -4.60 -5.56
N ASP A 29 9.46 -5.31 -6.23
CA ASP A 29 10.43 -6.19 -5.55
C ASP A 29 11.31 -5.45 -4.52
N ASP A 30 11.77 -4.24 -4.84
CA ASP A 30 12.45 -3.31 -3.92
C ASP A 30 11.76 -1.95 -3.99
N VAL A 31 11.37 -1.39 -2.85
CA VAL A 31 10.70 -0.09 -2.78
C VAL A 31 11.74 1.00 -2.54
N SER A 32 11.76 2.00 -3.40
CA SER A 32 12.65 3.16 -3.30
C SER A 32 12.01 4.27 -2.47
N PHE A 33 12.77 4.85 -1.54
CA PHE A 33 12.30 6.03 -0.84
C PHE A 33 12.12 7.21 -1.80
N ALA A 34 13.09 7.43 -2.70
CA ALA A 34 13.10 8.56 -3.61
C ALA A 34 11.98 8.48 -4.67
N GLU A 35 11.78 7.29 -5.24
CA GLU A 35 10.87 7.08 -6.37
C GLU A 35 9.45 6.68 -5.96
N ASP A 36 9.29 5.94 -4.86
CA ASP A 36 7.96 5.44 -4.45
C ASP A 36 7.41 6.20 -3.24
N ILE A 37 8.18 6.30 -2.15
CA ILE A 37 7.66 6.78 -0.86
C ILE A 37 7.52 8.30 -0.82
N GLN A 38 8.59 9.03 -1.14
CA GLN A 38 8.62 10.48 -1.03
C GLN A 38 7.58 11.15 -1.95
N PRO A 39 7.35 10.72 -3.20
CA PRO A 39 6.29 11.26 -4.04
C PRO A 39 4.89 11.05 -3.45
N MET A 40 4.61 9.87 -2.88
CA MET A 40 3.35 9.60 -2.20
C MET A 40 3.13 10.54 -1.00
N LEU A 41 4.14 10.71 -0.16
CA LEU A 41 4.09 11.64 0.99
C LEU A 41 3.94 13.10 0.54
N ASN A 42 4.61 13.50 -0.54
CA ASN A 42 4.49 14.83 -1.13
C ASN A 42 3.07 15.11 -1.64
N ALA A 43 2.41 14.10 -2.23
CA ALA A 43 1.07 14.27 -2.77
C ALA A 43 -0.01 14.45 -1.69
N SER A 44 0.13 13.81 -0.52
CA SER A 44 -0.96 13.76 0.47
C SER A 44 -0.63 14.33 1.85
N CYS A 45 0.64 14.43 2.24
CA CYS A 45 0.99 14.64 3.66
C CYS A 45 1.61 16.01 3.94
N ILE A 46 2.36 16.61 2.99
CA ILE A 46 3.17 17.82 3.26
C ILE A 46 2.34 19.07 3.60
N ASN A 47 1.06 19.11 3.26
CA ASN A 47 0.17 20.23 3.60
C ASN A 47 0.05 20.42 5.13
N CYS A 48 0.02 19.31 5.87
CA CYS A 48 -0.07 19.29 7.33
C CYS A 48 1.24 18.86 8.01
N HIS A 49 2.02 17.99 7.37
CA HIS A 49 3.29 17.45 7.86
C HIS A 49 4.50 17.95 7.07
N GLY A 50 4.44 19.18 6.55
CA GLY A 50 5.56 19.81 5.86
C GLY A 50 6.34 20.74 6.78
N ASN A 51 5.74 21.90 7.06
CA ASN A 51 6.26 22.96 7.94
C ASN A 51 5.35 23.22 9.14
N LYS A 52 4.31 22.40 9.31
CA LYS A 52 3.30 22.54 10.36
C LYS A 52 3.37 21.31 11.26
N GLY A 53 3.04 21.48 12.54
CA GLY A 53 3.06 20.40 13.52
C GLY A 53 4.46 19.96 13.95
N ARG A 54 4.52 18.83 14.67
CA ARG A 54 5.74 18.30 15.30
C ARG A 54 6.51 17.30 14.44
N LEU A 55 5.94 16.89 13.30
CA LEU A 55 6.53 15.92 12.36
C LEU A 55 6.61 16.56 10.97
N SER A 56 7.79 16.50 10.36
CA SER A 56 7.99 16.83 8.95
C SER A 56 8.26 15.54 8.16
N VAL A 57 7.61 15.39 7.01
CA VAL A 57 7.81 14.27 6.05
C VAL A 57 8.44 14.72 4.74
N ARG A 58 9.02 15.93 4.70
CA ARG A 58 9.62 16.52 3.50
C ARG A 58 10.91 15.83 3.05
N THR A 59 11.59 15.14 3.96
CA THR A 59 12.86 14.49 3.69
C THR A 59 12.90 13.16 4.44
N TYR A 60 13.72 12.25 3.93
CA TYR A 60 14.07 11.00 4.61
C TYR A 60 14.46 11.23 6.07
N ASP A 61 15.47 12.10 6.29
CA ASP A 61 15.98 12.40 7.62
C ASP A 61 14.90 12.89 8.59
N ASN A 62 13.99 13.76 8.14
CA ASN A 62 12.94 14.29 8.98
C ASN A 62 11.93 13.21 9.35
N LEU A 63 11.55 12.37 8.39
CA LEU A 63 10.64 11.25 8.63
C LEU A 63 11.26 10.24 9.63
N MET A 64 12.52 9.88 9.43
CA MET A 64 13.22 8.89 10.26
C MET A 64 13.56 9.41 11.66
N LYS A 65 13.84 10.71 11.81
CA LYS A 65 14.01 11.37 13.13
C LYS A 65 12.69 11.62 13.85
N GLY A 66 11.55 11.45 13.15
CA GLY A 66 10.23 11.68 13.70
C GLY A 66 9.95 10.78 14.91
N THR A 67 9.49 11.38 16.00
CA THR A 67 9.08 10.66 17.22
C THR A 67 7.73 11.16 17.72
N SER A 68 7.08 10.31 18.51
CA SER A 68 5.85 10.60 19.23
C SER A 68 5.96 10.10 20.67
N ASN A 69 4.94 10.36 21.49
CA ASN A 69 4.84 9.75 22.82
C ASN A 69 4.72 8.21 22.76
N ASN A 70 4.48 7.63 21.58
CA ASN A 70 4.42 6.18 21.34
C ASN A 70 5.71 5.64 20.70
N GLY A 71 6.80 6.42 20.68
CA GLY A 71 8.08 6.04 20.09
C GLY A 71 8.31 6.59 18.67
N PRO A 72 9.27 6.02 17.92
CA PRO A 72 9.62 6.45 16.57
C PRO A 72 8.44 6.36 15.59
N VAL A 73 8.40 7.30 14.64
CA VAL A 73 7.40 7.30 13.55
C VAL A 73 7.62 6.11 12.62
N VAL A 74 8.88 5.82 12.30
CA VAL A 74 9.33 4.68 11.51
C VAL A 74 10.29 3.83 12.34
N ILE A 75 10.09 2.52 12.31
CA ILE A 75 10.95 1.51 12.93
C ILE A 75 11.44 0.59 11.80
N PRO A 76 12.69 0.73 11.33
CA PRO A 76 13.24 -0.12 10.28
C PRO A 76 13.03 -1.62 10.58
N ASN A 77 12.66 -2.38 9.55
CA ASN A 77 12.34 -3.81 9.62
C ASN A 77 11.08 -4.15 10.44
N ASN A 78 10.24 -3.16 10.77
CA ASN A 78 8.98 -3.38 11.48
C ASN A 78 7.89 -2.42 10.99
N GLY A 79 7.36 -2.68 9.79
CA GLY A 79 6.32 -1.89 9.15
C GLY A 79 5.05 -1.82 9.99
N VAL A 80 4.47 -2.97 10.34
CA VAL A 80 3.22 -3.03 11.14
C VAL A 80 3.39 -2.40 12.54
N GLY A 81 4.58 -2.52 13.13
CA GLY A 81 4.88 -1.91 14.43
C GLY A 81 5.11 -0.40 14.38
N SER A 82 5.48 0.14 13.22
CA SER A 82 5.78 1.56 13.02
C SER A 82 4.55 2.45 13.24
N PHE A 83 4.75 3.58 13.91
CA PHE A 83 3.64 4.46 14.29
C PHE A 83 2.95 5.07 13.06
N ILE A 84 3.68 5.36 11.98
CA ILE A 84 3.10 5.83 10.72
C ILE A 84 2.04 4.87 10.17
N VAL A 85 2.32 3.56 10.15
CA VAL A 85 1.39 2.54 9.66
C VAL A 85 0.16 2.45 10.56
N LYS A 86 0.35 2.52 11.89
CA LYS A 86 -0.77 2.55 12.84
C LYS A 86 -1.67 3.76 12.62
N LYS A 87 -1.12 4.94 12.35
CA LYS A 87 -1.89 6.15 12.03
C LYS A 87 -2.63 6.04 10.69
N LEU A 88 -2.00 5.47 9.67
CA LEU A 88 -2.61 5.22 8.35
C LEU A 88 -3.77 4.21 8.43
N LYS A 89 -3.64 3.17 9.27
CA LYS A 89 -4.69 2.16 9.51
C LYS A 89 -5.76 2.60 10.53
N GLY A 90 -5.56 3.72 11.24
CA GLY A 90 -6.47 4.17 12.29
C GLY A 90 -6.38 3.37 13.60
N ASN A 91 -5.30 2.63 13.82
CA ASN A 91 -5.06 1.76 14.97
C ASN A 91 -4.20 2.42 16.06
N ALA A 92 -4.15 3.75 16.08
CA ALA A 92 -3.38 4.55 17.05
C ALA A 92 -4.21 5.75 17.51
N SER A 93 -3.86 6.31 18.67
CA SER A 93 -4.58 7.43 19.28
C SER A 93 -4.64 8.69 18.39
N GLY A 94 -5.73 9.45 18.53
CA GLY A 94 -6.07 10.58 17.67
C GLY A 94 -6.54 10.15 16.27
N ASP A 95 -6.81 11.12 15.40
CA ASP A 95 -7.45 10.85 14.11
C ASP A 95 -6.62 9.98 13.17
N ARG A 96 -7.29 9.12 12.40
CA ARG A 96 -6.67 8.40 11.28
C ARG A 96 -6.05 9.40 10.30
N MET A 97 -4.92 9.04 9.70
CA MET A 97 -4.22 9.89 8.73
C MET A 97 -4.42 9.39 7.29
N PRO A 98 -4.55 10.31 6.31
CA PRO A 98 -4.91 11.71 6.52
C PRO A 98 -6.34 11.86 7.11
N PRO A 99 -6.60 12.91 7.91
CA PRO A 99 -7.93 13.18 8.44
C PRO A 99 -8.78 13.93 7.41
N GLU A 100 -10.08 13.99 7.66
CA GLU A 100 -11.01 14.83 6.89
C GLU A 100 -10.50 16.29 6.78
N PRO A 101 -10.67 16.95 5.63
CA PRO A 101 -11.44 16.51 4.45
C PRO A 101 -10.63 15.69 3.44
N ALA A 102 -9.40 15.27 3.78
CA ALA A 102 -8.58 14.46 2.88
C ALA A 102 -8.94 12.98 3.02
N ASN A 103 -9.06 12.30 1.88
CA ASN A 103 -9.40 10.89 1.86
C ASN A 103 -8.24 10.03 2.42
N PRO A 104 -8.53 9.07 3.32
CA PRO A 104 -7.55 8.10 3.75
C PRO A 104 -6.93 7.34 2.56
N TRP A 105 -5.68 6.94 2.70
CA TRP A 105 -5.08 6.03 1.74
C TRP A 105 -5.77 4.66 1.79
N ASP A 106 -5.85 4.03 0.62
CA ASP A 106 -6.27 2.63 0.48
C ASP A 106 -5.18 1.68 0.97
N ASP A 107 -5.55 0.40 1.08
CA ASP A 107 -4.65 -0.61 1.61
C ASP A 107 -3.41 -0.82 0.73
N SER A 108 -3.51 -0.70 -0.59
CA SER A 108 -2.37 -0.89 -1.49
C SER A 108 -1.28 0.16 -1.30
N LYS A 109 -1.63 1.44 -1.08
CA LYS A 109 -0.64 2.47 -0.73
C LYS A 109 -0.02 2.24 0.65
N ILE A 110 -0.81 1.73 1.60
CA ILE A 110 -0.31 1.42 2.94
C ILE A 110 0.65 0.22 2.88
N GLU A 111 0.37 -0.79 2.07
CA GLU A 111 1.25 -1.94 1.81
C GLU A 111 2.61 -1.52 1.25
N ILE A 112 2.67 -0.53 0.34
CA ILE A 112 3.95 0.01 -0.17
C ILE A 112 4.79 0.61 0.98
N ILE A 113 4.17 1.37 1.90
CA ILE A 113 4.86 1.92 3.07
C ILE A 113 5.35 0.79 3.98
N ILE A 114 4.50 -0.20 4.26
CA ILE A 114 4.87 -1.36 5.09
C ILE A 114 6.07 -2.08 4.48
N LYS A 115 6.02 -2.38 3.19
CA LYS A 115 7.08 -3.09 2.46
C LYS A 115 8.40 -2.33 2.50
N TRP A 116 8.39 -1.02 2.23
CA TRP A 116 9.60 -0.19 2.34
C TRP A 116 10.20 -0.23 3.76
N ILE A 117 9.37 -0.14 4.80
CA ILE A 117 9.84 -0.22 6.18
C ILE A 117 10.42 -1.60 6.49
N ASP A 118 9.73 -2.67 6.07
CA ASP A 118 10.15 -4.06 6.27
C ASP A 118 11.45 -4.38 5.51
N GLN A 119 11.73 -3.68 4.41
CA GLN A 119 13.00 -3.70 3.68
C GLN A 119 14.12 -2.87 4.35
N GLY A 120 13.88 -2.36 5.56
CA GLY A 120 14.85 -1.63 6.36
C GLY A 120 14.74 -0.11 6.24
N ALA A 121 13.66 0.42 5.64
CA ALA A 121 13.42 1.84 5.47
C ALA A 121 14.63 2.56 4.84
N LYS A 122 15.15 2.01 3.73
CA LYS A 122 16.36 2.50 3.07
C LYS A 122 16.12 3.90 2.48
N ASN A 123 17.19 4.70 2.41
CA ASN A 123 17.21 5.94 1.64
C ASN A 123 17.83 5.65 0.26
N ASN A 124 17.03 5.08 -0.64
CA ASN A 124 17.42 4.59 -1.96
C ASN A 124 16.59 5.22 -3.07
#